data_AF-A0A8T3WSZ0-F1
#
_entry.id   AF-A0A8T3WSZ0-F1
#
_cell.length_a   1.000
_cell.length_b   1.000
_cell.length_c   1.000
_cell.angle_alpha   90.00
_cell.angle_beta   90.00
_cell.angle_gamma   90.00
#
_symmetry.space_group_name_H-M   'P 1'
#
loop_
_entity.id
_entity.type
_entity.pdbx_description
1 polymer ?
#
loop_
_entity_poly.entity_id
_entity_poly.type
_entity_poly.pdbx_seq_one_letter_code
_entity_poly.pdbx_strand_id
1 'polypeptide(L)'
;MKHAKEKKISIRRLRVIALPLSGYLKYEIDFWKSSPRYGEKIWFLLNKDYKKIIAILKIKPKDFWLFDDKELIIFHYTLKGKWIGEEVITSESTINRYKKLKQELLRHSIPINIFLKNIKNN
;
A
#
# COMPACT_ATOMS: atom_id res chain seq x y z
N MET A 1 12.25 -12.69 -3.78
CA MET A 1 12.50 -11.36 -4.39
C MET A 1 13.76 -11.26 -5.25
N LYS A 2 14.67 -12.26 -5.27
CA LYS A 2 15.91 -12.24 -6.08
C LYS A 2 15.67 -12.05 -7.59
N HIS A 3 14.57 -12.61 -8.12
CA HIS A 3 14.21 -12.57 -9.55
C HIS A 3 13.63 -11.24 -10.07
N ALA A 4 13.17 -10.31 -9.20
CA ALA A 4 12.48 -9.10 -9.67
C ALA A 4 13.45 -8.05 -10.25
N LYS A 5 14.65 -7.95 -9.66
CA LYS A 5 15.72 -7.03 -10.11
C LYS A 5 16.25 -7.40 -11.49
N GLU A 6 16.43 -8.71 -11.74
CA GLU A 6 16.89 -9.23 -13.04
C GLU A 6 15.86 -9.01 -14.16
N LYS A 7 14.56 -8.97 -13.82
CA LYS A 7 13.46 -8.76 -14.77
C LYS A 7 12.99 -7.29 -14.90
N LYS A 8 13.72 -6.30 -14.34
CA LYS A 8 13.32 -4.87 -14.32
C LYS A 8 11.92 -4.60 -13.74
N ILE A 9 11.43 -5.46 -12.85
CA ILE A 9 10.13 -5.30 -12.21
C ILE A 9 10.27 -4.32 -11.05
N SER A 10 9.47 -3.24 -11.04
CA SER A 10 9.40 -2.31 -9.92
C SER A 10 8.16 -2.57 -9.08
N ILE A 11 8.34 -2.78 -7.78
CA ILE A 11 7.22 -2.99 -6.85
C ILE A 11 7.09 -1.75 -5.95
N ARG A 12 5.88 -1.22 -5.86
CA ARG A 12 5.53 -0.13 -4.95
C ARG A 12 4.45 -0.59 -3.99
N ARG A 13 4.75 -0.54 -2.69
CA ARG A 13 3.82 -0.92 -1.63
C ARG A 13 3.49 0.30 -0.78
N LEU A 14 2.22 0.58 -0.62
CA LEU A 14 1.74 1.56 0.35
C LEU A 14 1.04 0.81 1.49
N ARG A 15 1.38 1.15 2.74
CA ARG A 15 0.74 0.61 3.94
C ARG A 15 0.03 1.73 4.69
N VAL A 16 -1.22 1.49 5.06
CA VAL A 16 -1.97 2.37 5.96
C VAL A 16 -1.74 1.93 7.39
N ILE A 17 -1.37 2.88 8.25
CA ILE A 17 -0.85 2.62 9.59
C ILE A 17 -1.66 3.39 10.62
N ALA A 18 -2.11 2.71 11.67
CA ALA A 18 -2.67 3.34 12.86
C ALA A 18 -1.58 3.47 13.94
N LEU A 19 -1.63 4.55 14.72
CA LEU A 19 -0.78 4.75 15.89
C LEU A 19 -1.61 4.61 17.17
N PRO A 20 -1.06 4.04 18.25
CA PRO A 20 0.28 3.44 18.34
C PRO A 20 0.42 2.17 17.49
N LEU A 21 1.64 1.84 17.07
CA LEU A 21 1.90 0.63 16.27
C LEU A 21 1.57 -0.63 17.10
N SER A 22 0.80 -1.55 16.52
CA SER A 22 0.57 -2.87 17.11
C SER A 22 1.87 -3.68 17.15
N GLY A 23 1.96 -4.67 18.04
CA GLY A 23 3.12 -5.55 18.15
C GLY A 23 3.46 -6.26 16.83
N TYR A 24 2.43 -6.74 16.12
CA TYR A 24 2.58 -7.38 14.80
C TYR A 24 3.18 -6.42 13.77
N LEU A 25 2.71 -5.17 13.73
CA LEU A 25 3.19 -4.19 12.77
C LEU A 25 4.65 -3.78 13.03
N LYS A 26 5.09 -3.76 14.29
CA LYS A 26 6.51 -3.56 14.64
C LYS A 26 7.38 -4.68 14.07
N TYR A 27 6.95 -5.93 14.19
CA TYR A 27 7.64 -7.08 13.60
C TYR A 27 7.70 -7.01 12.06
N GLU A 28 6.59 -6.67 11.39
CA GLU A 28 6.58 -6.49 9.93
C GLU A 28 7.53 -5.38 9.47
N ILE A 29 7.56 -4.26 10.20
CA ILE A 29 8.49 -3.15 9.93
C ILE A 29 9.94 -3.63 10.03
N ASP A 30 10.28 -4.43 11.03
CA ASP A 30 11.63 -4.99 11.21
C ASP A 30 12.05 -5.84 10.02
N PHE A 31 11.14 -6.67 9.50
CA PHE A 31 11.38 -7.47 8.29
C PHE A 31 11.61 -6.58 7.05
N TRP A 32 10.84 -5.50 6.90
CA TRP A 32 10.91 -4.60 5.73
C TRP A 32 12.08 -3.63 5.72
N LYS A 33 12.84 -3.49 6.82
CA LYS A 33 14.05 -2.64 6.85
C LYS A 33 15.06 -2.98 5.75
N SER A 34 15.08 -4.25 5.31
CA SER A 34 15.98 -4.73 4.24
C SER A 34 15.39 -4.67 2.83
N SER A 35 14.06 -4.56 2.70
CA SER A 35 13.33 -4.66 1.42
C SER A 35 13.73 -3.60 0.37
N PRO A 36 13.98 -2.32 0.72
CA PRO A 36 14.41 -1.30 -0.24
C PRO A 36 15.67 -1.67 -1.05
N ARG A 37 16.52 -2.56 -0.51
CA ARG A 37 17.73 -3.04 -1.21
C ARG A 37 17.41 -3.95 -2.40
N TYR A 38 16.18 -4.43 -2.53
CA TYR A 38 15.75 -5.39 -3.56
C TYR A 38 14.80 -4.81 -4.63
N GLY A 39 14.67 -3.48 -4.72
CA GLY A 39 13.87 -2.83 -5.76
C GLY A 39 12.39 -2.64 -5.43
N GLU A 40 11.96 -3.04 -4.23
CA GLU A 40 10.66 -2.68 -3.68
C GLU A 40 10.77 -1.32 -2.98
N LYS A 41 9.82 -0.42 -3.24
CA LYS A 41 9.70 0.83 -2.52
C LYS A 41 8.47 0.76 -1.63
N ILE A 42 8.63 1.07 -0.35
CA ILE A 42 7.58 0.97 0.66
C ILE A 42 7.28 2.36 1.22
N TRP A 43 6.00 2.73 1.21
CA TRP A 43 5.47 3.97 1.74
C TRP A 43 4.45 3.73 2.84
N PHE A 44 4.46 4.59 3.84
CA PHE A 44 3.59 4.54 5.00
C PHE A 44 2.68 5.77 5.00
N LEU A 45 1.39 5.54 5.21
CA LEU A 45 0.37 6.58 5.30
C LEU A 45 -0.38 6.41 6.62
N LEU A 46 -0.56 7.49 7.38
CA LEU A 46 -1.33 7.42 8.62
C LEU A 46 -2.82 7.21 8.30
N ASN A 47 -3.48 6.36 9.10
CA ASN A 47 -4.89 6.01 8.92
C ASN A 47 -5.81 7.24 8.94
N LYS A 48 -5.47 8.28 9.71
CA LYS A 48 -6.21 9.54 9.74
C LYS A 48 -6.22 10.24 8.37
N ASP A 49 -5.10 10.24 7.67
CA ASP A 49 -4.92 10.93 6.39
C ASP A 49 -5.52 10.08 5.26
N TYR A 50 -5.34 8.76 5.34
CA TYR A 50 -6.06 7.80 4.49
C TYR A 50 -7.58 8.03 4.52
N LYS A 51 -8.19 8.10 5.71
CA LYS A 51 -9.63 8.34 5.88
C LYS A 51 -10.10 9.64 5.22
N LYS A 52 -9.31 10.72 5.33
CA LYS A 52 -9.62 12.00 4.67
C LYS A 52 -9.60 11.87 3.14
N ILE A 53 -8.56 11.24 2.58
CA ILE A 53 -8.40 11.06 1.13
C ILE A 53 -9.56 10.26 0.54
N ILE A 54 -9.90 9.12 1.14
CA ILE A 54 -10.97 8.26 0.61
C ILE A 54 -12.35 8.92 0.71
N ALA A 55 -12.57 9.77 1.73
CA ALA A 55 -13.80 10.54 1.88
C ALA A 55 -13.92 11.61 0.79
N ILE A 56 -12.85 12.37 0.52
CA ILE A 56 -12.81 13.38 -0.54
C ILE A 56 -13.06 12.75 -1.93
N LEU A 57 -12.38 11.63 -2.20
CA LEU A 57 -12.53 10.92 -3.49
C LEU A 57 -13.83 10.10 -3.59
N LYS A 58 -14.58 9.98 -2.49
CA LYS A 58 -15.79 9.15 -2.36
C LYS A 58 -15.54 7.71 -2.80
N ILE A 59 -14.36 7.14 -2.50
CA ILE A 59 -13.99 5.75 -2.81
C ILE A 59 -13.96 4.96 -1.50
N LYS A 60 -14.40 3.70 -1.51
CA LYS A 60 -14.21 2.76 -0.38
C LYS A 60 -13.33 1.61 -0.86
N PRO A 61 -12.00 1.81 -0.94
CA PRO A 61 -11.14 0.80 -1.52
C PRO A 61 -10.94 -0.35 -0.52
N LYS A 62 -10.98 -1.57 -1.03
CA LYS A 62 -10.46 -2.76 -0.34
C LYS A 62 -8.96 -2.87 -0.65
N ASP A 63 -8.27 -3.84 -0.09
CA ASP A 63 -6.88 -4.13 -0.47
C ASP A 63 -6.81 -4.47 -1.96
N PHE A 64 -5.83 -3.91 -2.66
CA PHE A 64 -5.73 -4.07 -4.10
C PHE A 64 -4.29 -4.04 -4.62
N TRP A 65 -4.08 -4.63 -5.79
CA TRP A 65 -2.90 -4.44 -6.64
C TRP A 65 -3.30 -3.76 -7.94
N LEU A 66 -2.43 -2.88 -8.44
CA LEU A 66 -2.59 -2.23 -9.73
C LEU A 66 -1.34 -2.51 -10.56
N PHE A 67 -1.49 -3.32 -11.60
CA PHE A 67 -0.43 -3.72 -12.51
C PHE A 67 -0.42 -2.82 -13.74
N ASP A 68 0.74 -2.23 -14.02
CA ASP A 68 1.04 -1.40 -15.19
C ASP A 68 -0.02 -0.33 -15.52
N ASP A 69 -0.77 0.11 -14.52
CA ASP A 69 -1.91 1.02 -14.66
C ASP A 69 -2.98 0.54 -15.65
N LYS A 70 -3.12 -0.79 -15.81
CA LYS A 70 -3.99 -1.48 -16.78
C LYS A 70 -4.80 -2.63 -16.19
N GLU A 71 -4.41 -3.18 -15.07
CA GLU A 71 -5.14 -4.28 -14.42
C GLU A 71 -5.20 -4.06 -12.92
N LEU A 72 -6.42 -4.07 -12.38
CA LEU A 72 -6.70 -3.91 -10.96
C LEU A 72 -7.14 -5.26 -10.39
N ILE A 73 -6.46 -5.72 -9.34
CA ILE A 73 -6.88 -6.89 -8.58
C ILE A 73 -7.35 -6.42 -7.21
N ILE A 74 -8.61 -6.67 -6.86
CA ILE A 74 -9.15 -6.37 -5.54
C ILE A 74 -9.22 -7.65 -4.72
N PHE A 75 -8.65 -7.63 -3.52
CA PHE A 75 -8.71 -8.76 -2.59
C PHE A 75 -9.92 -8.64 -1.67
N HIS A 76 -10.57 -9.75 -1.40
CA HIS A 76 -11.71 -9.84 -0.50
C HIS A 76 -11.35 -10.68 0.72
N TYR A 77 -11.70 -10.14 1.89
CA TYR A 77 -11.48 -10.78 3.17
C TYR A 77 -12.79 -10.77 3.97
N THR A 78 -12.99 -11.81 4.77
CA THR A 78 -14.03 -11.84 5.80
C THR A 78 -13.76 -10.77 6.86
N LEU A 79 -14.76 -10.47 7.70
CA LEU A 79 -14.59 -9.60 8.86
C LEU A 79 -13.53 -10.13 9.85
N LYS A 80 -13.23 -11.42 9.83
CA LYS A 80 -12.17 -12.07 10.62
C LYS A 80 -10.81 -12.08 9.91
N GLY A 81 -10.67 -11.40 8.76
CA GLY A 81 -9.42 -11.32 8.01
C GLY A 81 -9.08 -12.55 7.16
N LYS A 82 -9.94 -13.58 7.11
CA LYS A 82 -9.74 -14.73 6.21
C LYS A 82 -9.95 -14.30 4.75
N TRP A 83 -9.01 -14.64 3.87
CA TRP A 83 -9.13 -14.41 2.43
C TRP A 83 -10.30 -15.20 1.84
N ILE A 84 -11.08 -14.54 0.99
CA ILE A 84 -12.26 -15.08 0.31
C ILE A 84 -11.96 -15.32 -1.17
N GLY A 85 -11.18 -14.44 -1.79
CA GLY A 85 -10.86 -14.47 -3.20
C GLY A 85 -10.45 -13.09 -3.70
N GLU A 86 -10.26 -13.00 -5.00
CA GLU A 86 -9.85 -11.81 -5.74
C GLU A 86 -10.79 -11.52 -6.91
N GLU A 87 -10.92 -10.24 -7.24
CA GLU A 87 -11.65 -9.75 -8.40
C GLU A 87 -10.67 -9.04 -9.34
N VAL A 88 -10.60 -9.49 -10.59
CA VAL A 88 -9.79 -8.86 -11.64
C VAL A 88 -10.65 -7.88 -12.44
N ILE A 89 -10.20 -6.64 -12.51
CA ILE A 89 -10.91 -5.53 -13.16
C ILE A 89 -10.00 -4.91 -14.21
N THR A 90 -10.48 -4.93 -15.45
CA THR A 90 -9.81 -4.32 -16.62
C THR A 90 -10.57 -3.11 -17.17
N SER A 91 -11.68 -2.70 -16.54
CA SER A 91 -12.48 -1.56 -17.00
C SER A 91 -11.72 -0.24 -16.80
N GLU A 92 -11.55 0.51 -17.89
CA GLU A 92 -10.73 1.72 -17.91
C GLU A 92 -11.25 2.80 -16.94
N SER A 93 -12.57 2.94 -16.80
CA SER A 93 -13.19 3.89 -15.86
C SER A 93 -12.80 3.59 -14.41
N THR A 94 -12.81 2.31 -14.01
CA THR A 94 -12.41 1.88 -12.66
C THR A 94 -10.91 2.02 -12.46
N ILE A 95 -10.11 1.61 -13.44
CA ILE A 95 -8.66 1.75 -13.40
C ILE A 95 -8.26 3.22 -13.25
N ASN A 96 -8.85 4.13 -14.02
CA ASN A 96 -8.58 5.56 -13.92
C ASN A 96 -8.95 6.13 -12.55
N ARG A 97 -10.02 5.62 -11.92
CA ARG A 97 -10.39 5.98 -10.55
C ARG A 97 -9.35 5.51 -9.53
N TYR A 98 -8.85 4.29 -9.67
CA TYR A 98 -7.81 3.75 -8.80
C TYR A 98 -6.42 4.36 -9.05
N LYS A 99 -6.12 4.82 -10.28
CA LYS A 99 -4.92 5.61 -10.58
C LYS A 99 -4.92 6.94 -9.83
N LYS A 100 -6.05 7.65 -9.83
CA LYS A 100 -6.22 8.90 -9.05
C LYS A 100 -6.05 8.63 -7.56
N LEU A 101 -6.69 7.57 -7.04
CA LEU A 101 -6.50 7.15 -5.65
C LEU A 101 -5.02 6.86 -5.35
N LYS A 102 -4.33 6.07 -6.16
CA LYS A 102 -2.89 5.75 -5.99
C LYS A 102 -2.05 7.03 -5.90
N GLN A 103 -2.26 7.98 -6.80
CA GLN A 103 -1.51 9.24 -6.84
C GLN A 103 -1.73 10.04 -5.54
N GLU A 104 -2.98 10.19 -5.11
CA GLU A 104 -3.32 10.91 -3.89
C GLU A 104 -2.73 10.21 -2.64
N LEU A 105 -2.88 8.89 -2.53
CA LEU A 105 -2.30 8.13 -1.41
C LEU A 105 -0.79 8.28 -1.35
N LEU A 106 -0.10 8.19 -2.49
CA LEU A 106 1.36 8.34 -2.54
C LEU A 106 1.80 9.76 -2.15
N ARG A 107 1.08 10.80 -2.58
CA ARG A 107 1.42 12.20 -2.28
C ARG A 107 1.44 12.50 -0.78
N HIS A 108 0.58 11.85 0.00
CA HIS A 108 0.47 12.02 1.45
C HIS A 108 1.24 10.98 2.25
N SER A 109 1.91 10.04 1.58
CA SER A 109 2.68 8.98 2.22
C SER A 109 4.15 9.34 2.33
N ILE A 110 4.84 8.76 3.32
CA ILE A 110 6.28 8.92 3.48
C ILE A 110 7.01 7.59 3.28
N PRO A 111 8.21 7.59 2.67
CA PRO A 111 9.08 6.42 2.62
C PRO A 111 9.33 5.80 4.00
N ILE A 112 9.41 4.47 4.06
CA ILE A 112 9.58 3.72 5.33
C ILE A 112 10.78 4.18 6.17
N ASN A 113 11.90 4.56 5.55
CA ASN A 113 13.09 5.05 6.26
C ASN A 113 12.83 6.39 6.96
N ILE A 114 12.04 7.28 6.35
CA ILE A 114 11.64 8.56 6.98
C ILE A 114 10.67 8.28 8.13
N PHE A 115 9.70 7.40 7.91
CA PHE A 115 8.75 7.00 8.96
C PHE A 115 9.47 6.44 10.18
N LEU A 116 10.41 5.52 9.98
CA LEU A 116 11.21 4.89 11.03
C LEU A 116 12.06 5.91 11.82
N LYS A 117 12.55 6.97 11.18
CA LYS A 117 13.28 8.04 11.86
C LYS A 117 12.35 8.86 12.76
N ASN A 118 11.15 9.20 12.26
CA ASN A 118 10.19 10.02 13.01
C ASN A 118 9.66 9.32 14.27
N ILE A 119 9.45 8.01 14.24
CA ILE A 119 8.97 7.25 15.41
C ILE A 119 10.04 6.96 16.46
N LYS A 120 11.33 7.10 16.14
CA LYS A 120 12.43 6.93 17.10
C LYS A 120 12.72 8.20 17.90
N ASN A 121 12.27 9.35 17.38
CA ASN A 121 12.51 10.68 17.96
C ASN A 121 11.30 11.20 18.77
N ASN A 122 10.23 10.41 18.86
CA ASN A 122 9.03 10.66 19.68
C ASN A 122 8.96 9.61 20.79
#